data_AF-A0A5C7SYB7-F1
#
_entry.id   AF-A0A5C7SYB7-F1
#
_cell.length_a   1.000
_cell.length_b   1.000
_cell.length_c   1.000
_cell.angle_alpha   90.00
_cell.angle_beta   90.00
_cell.angle_gamma   90.00
#
_symmetry.space_group_name_H-M   'P 1'
#
loop_
_entity.id
_entity.type
_entity.pdbx_description
1 polymer ?
#
loop_
_entity_poly.entity_id
_entity_poly.type
_entity_poly.pdbx_seq_one_letter_code
_entity_poly.pdbx_strand_id
1 'polypeptide(L)' 'MRLEGLLPYELDALWMLTFEAGDWKYEDEGQRNPYPVFSADVLTYLQDRVLNEARDWNNERIARYLQHR' A
#
# COMPACT_ATOMS: atom_id res chain seq x y z
N MET A 1 -3.41 -7.49 -8.67
CA MET A 1 -1.95 -7.53 -8.56
C MET A 1 -1.59 -8.61 -7.56
N ARG A 2 -0.74 -9.58 -7.92
CA ARG A 2 -0.40 -10.71 -7.04
C ARG A 2 0.98 -10.42 -6.44
N LEU A 3 1.06 -10.25 -5.12
CA LEU A 3 2.30 -9.93 -4.41
C LEU A 3 3.37 -11.03 -4.56
N GLU A 4 2.95 -12.25 -4.87
CA GLU A 4 3.81 -13.43 -5.07
C GLU A 4 4.87 -13.29 -6.18
N GLY A 5 4.75 -12.29 -7.07
CA GLY A 5 5.70 -12.06 -8.15
C GLY A 5 6.77 -11.01 -7.85
N LEU A 6 6.71 -10.35 -6.69
CA LEU A 6 7.66 -9.31 -6.32
C LEU A 6 8.97 -9.92 -5.83
N LEU A 7 10.07 -9.30 -6.23
CA LEU A 7 11.37 -9.56 -5.62
C LEU A 7 11.35 -9.06 -4.17
N PRO A 8 12.14 -9.67 -3.26
CA PRO A 8 12.12 -9.29 -1.84
C PRO A 8 12.32 -7.78 -1.62
N TYR A 9 13.26 -7.15 -2.32
CA TYR A 9 13.52 -5.72 -2.18
C TYR A 9 12.38 -4.83 -2.73
N GLU A 10 11.58 -5.33 -3.68
CA GLU A 10 10.39 -4.61 -4.17
C GLU A 10 9.29 -4.67 -3.12
N LEU A 11 9.14 -5.82 -2.45
CA LEU A 11 8.21 -5.98 -1.32
C LEU A 11 8.63 -5.09 -0.15
N ASP A 12 9.92 -5.08 0.20
CA ASP A 12 10.47 -4.22 1.25
C ASP A 12 10.22 -2.73 0.93
N ALA A 13 10.47 -2.31 -0.32
CA ALA A 13 10.22 -0.94 -0.77
C ALA A 13 8.73 -0.56 -0.70
N LEU A 14 7.83 -1.47 -1.03
CA LEU A 14 6.40 -1.24 -0.88
C LEU A 14 5.97 -1.18 0.57
N TRP A 15 6.52 -2.05 1.43
CA TRP A 15 6.25 -2.06 2.85
C TRP A 15 6.67 -0.74 3.50
N MET A 16 7.79 -0.15 3.07
CA MET A 16 8.24 1.18 3.55
C MET A 16 7.24 2.33 3.29
N LEU A 17 6.25 2.13 2.42
CA LEU A 17 5.20 3.11 2.13
C LEU A 17 3.96 2.95 3.03
N THR A 18 3.88 1.88 3.82
CA THR A 18 2.72 1.58 4.66
C THR A 18 2.76 2.36 5.98
N PHE A 19 1.63 2.34 6.69
CA PHE A 19 1.54 2.93 8.02
C PHE A 19 2.43 2.18 9.03
N GLU A 20 2.47 0.85 8.93
CA GLU A 20 3.25 -0.05 9.80
C GLU A 20 4.74 0.25 9.72
N ALA A 21 5.29 0.52 8.53
CA ALA A 21 6.67 0.99 8.40
C ALA A 21 6.90 2.36 9.04
N GLY A 22 5.90 3.23 8.95
CA GLY A 22 5.87 4.51 9.62
C GLY A 22 5.89 4.38 11.15
N ASP A 23 5.24 3.36 11.71
CA ASP A 23 5.17 3.09 13.14
C ASP A 23 6.42 2.34 13.65
N TRP A 24 6.92 1.37 12.86
CA TRP A 24 8.10 0.57 13.18
C TRP A 24 9.33 1.41 13.53
N LYS A 25 9.52 2.56 12.87
CA LYS A 25 10.64 3.46 13.17
C LYS A 25 10.59 4.08 14.57
N TYR A 26 9.44 4.04 15.23
CA TYR A 26 9.21 4.51 16.60
C TYR A 26 9.21 3.39 17.65
N GLU A 27 9.21 2.11 17.23
CA GLU A 27 9.36 0.98 18.14
C GLU A 27 10.71 1.02 18.85
N ASP A 28 10.73 0.58 20.11
CA ASP A 28 11.95 0.44 20.90
C ASP A 28 12.94 -0.51 20.21
N GLU A 29 14.19 -0.07 20.05
CA GLU A 29 15.22 -0.79 19.29
C GLU A 29 15.45 -2.21 19.84
N GLY A 30 15.27 -2.41 21.16
CA GLY A 30 15.42 -3.72 21.80
C GLY A 30 14.27 -4.70 21.57
N GLN A 31 13.11 -4.21 21.10
CA GLN A 31 11.90 -5.02 20.87
C GLN A 31 11.52 -5.13 19.39
N ARG A 32 12.17 -4.31 18.55
CA ARG A 32 11.91 -4.19 17.13
C ARG A 32 12.20 -5.50 16.39
N ASN A 33 11.24 -5.94 15.57
CA ASN A 33 11.47 -7.07 14.66
C ASN A 33 12.54 -6.69 13.62
N PRO A 34 13.64 -7.46 13.47
CA PRO A 34 14.70 -7.17 12.49
C PRO A 34 14.25 -7.29 11.03
N TYR A 35 13.16 -8.02 10.77
CA TYR A 35 12.54 -8.08 9.44
C TYR A 35 11.02 -7.92 9.58
N PRO A 36 10.51 -6.67 9.63
CA PRO A 36 9.11 -6.37 9.90
C PRO A 36 8.19 -6.50 8.67
N VAL A 37 8.76 -6.78 7.50
CA VAL A 37 8.05 -6.73 6.22
C VAL A 37 6.98 -7.83 6.15
N PHE A 38 5.72 -7.42 6.13
CA PHE A 38 4.58 -8.32 6.02
C PHE A 38 3.74 -8.01 4.78
N SER A 39 3.41 -9.05 4.02
CA SER A 39 2.71 -8.90 2.74
C SER A 39 1.27 -8.42 2.89
N ALA A 40 0.63 -8.69 4.04
CA ALA A 40 -0.72 -8.20 4.31
C ALA A 40 -0.77 -6.68 4.44
N ASP A 41 0.25 -6.07 5.06
CA ASP A 41 0.36 -4.61 5.22
C ASP A 41 0.44 -3.95 3.84
N VAL A 42 1.26 -4.51 2.95
CA VAL A 42 1.39 -4.07 1.56
C VAL A 42 0.08 -4.22 0.81
N LEU A 43 -0.63 -5.34 0.99
CA LEU A 43 -1.93 -5.56 0.35
C LEU A 43 -2.96 -4.52 0.79
N THR A 44 -3.05 -4.27 2.09
CA THR A 44 -3.96 -3.27 2.68
C THR A 44 -3.65 -1.89 2.12
N TYR A 45 -2.38 -1.48 2.13
CA TYR A 45 -1.94 -0.20 1.57
C TYR A 45 -2.33 -0.06 0.09
N LEU A 46 -2.07 -1.08 -0.73
CA LEU A 46 -2.42 -1.03 -2.16
C LEU A 46 -3.93 -0.96 -2.39
N GLN A 47 -4.73 -1.70 -1.60
CA GLN A 47 -6.18 -1.64 -1.67
C GLN A 47 -6.68 -0.23 -1.34
N ASP A 48 -6.20 0.37 -0.26
CA ASP A 48 -6.59 1.72 0.14
C ASP A 48 -6.19 2.76 -0.90
N ARG A 49 -4.99 2.66 -1.47
CA ARG A 49 -4.54 3.54 -2.57
C ARG A 49 -5.45 3.44 -3.79
N VAL A 50 -5.81 2.22 -4.21
CA VAL A 50 -6.70 2.00 -5.37
C VAL A 50 -8.11 2.50 -5.08
N LEU A 51 -8.64 2.27 -3.88
CA LEU A 51 -9.96 2.74 -3.48
C LEU A 51 -10.02 4.27 -3.41
N ASN A 52 -8.97 4.92 -2.92
CA ASN A 52 -8.88 6.37 -2.89
C ASN A 52 -8.82 6.97 -4.30
N GLU A 53 -8.04 6.37 -5.21
CA GLU A 53 -8.00 6.78 -6.62
C GLU A 53 -9.37 6.59 -7.30
N ALA A 54 -10.04 5.46 -7.04
CA ALA A 54 -11.37 5.19 -7.58
C ALA A 54 -12.46 6.15 -7.04
N ARG A 55 -12.19 6.81 -5.90
CA ARG A 55 -13.05 7.85 -5.31
C ARG A 55 -12.66 9.25 -5.76
N ASP A 56 -11.64 9.43 -6.61
CA ASP A 56 -11.33 10.73 -7.18
C ASP A 56 -12.27 11.04 -8.34
N TRP A 57 -13.33 11.81 -8.05
CA TRP A 57 -14.32 12.23 -9.04
C TRP A 57 -13.81 13.29 -10.02
N ASN A 58 -12.62 13.85 -9.79
CA ASN A 58 -11.94 14.70 -10.77
C ASN A 58 -11.23 13.88 -11.84
N ASN A 59 -11.11 12.55 -11.67
CA ASN A 59 -10.55 11.68 -12.67
C ASN A 59 -11.43 11.67 -13.93
N GLU A 60 -10.92 12.22 -15.04
CA GLU A 60 -11.67 12.36 -16.28
C GLU A 60 -12.26 11.03 -16.78
N ARG A 61 -11.57 9.91 -16.55
CA ARG A 61 -12.05 8.59 -16.98
C ARG A 61 -13.28 8.15 -16.19
N ILE A 62 -13.26 8.38 -14.87
CA ILE A 62 -14.37 8.08 -13.97
C ILE A 62 -15.56 9.00 -14.28
N ALA A 63 -15.30 10.30 -14.43
CA ALA A 63 -16.32 11.28 -14.80
C ALA A 63 -17.01 10.94 -16.13
N ARG A 64 -16.24 10.59 -17.17
CA ARG A 64 -16.80 10.15 -18.47
C ARG A 64 -17.63 8.87 -18.35
N TYR A 65 -17.16 7.88 -17.58
CA TYR A 65 -17.91 6.63 -17.36
C TYR A 65 -19.29 6.90 -16.74
N LEU A 66 -19.36 7.81 -15.76
CA LEU A 66 -20.62 8.18 -15.10
C LEU A 66 -21.59 8.93 -16.00
N GLN A 67 -21.10 9.76 -16.92
CA GLN A 67 -21.93 10.47 -17.90
C GLN A 67 -22.62 9.54 -18.91
N HIS A 68 -22.10 8.32 -19.09
CA HIS A 68 -22.64 7.33 -20.03
C HIS A 68 -23.48 6.24 -19.33
N ARG A 69 -23.89 6.48 -18.09
CA ARG A 69 -24.71 5.58 -17.27
C ARG A 69 -26.10 6.15 -17.05
#